data_AF-A0A518JUF2-F1
#
_entry.id   AF-A0A518JUF2-F1
#
_cell.length_a   1.000
_cell.length_b   1.000
_cell.length_c   1.000
_cell.angle_alpha   90.00
_cell.angle_beta   90.00
_cell.angle_gamma   90.00
#
_symmetry.space_group_name_H-M   'P 1'
#
loop_
_entity.id
_entity.type
_entity.pdbx_description
1 polymer ?
#
loop_
_entity_poly.entity_id
_entity_poly.type
_entity_poly.pdbx_seq_one_letter_code
_entity_poly.pdbx_strand_id
1 'polypeptide(L)'
;MTLQPEDFWSFTEWLLRPGAFLESALLQGIALIVMAIVAGLVIGYLIAAARYGPSEGFYSVARIVRDFVREDAPGTSPRRIYALARLAFKEAIRRKVLFVVGLFVVLLMFAGWYLDPKSDDPARLYISFVLTSTNYLLLMLALFISTASLPNDIKNKTIYTIVTKPVRMTEVILGRVFGFVGVGTLMIVPMAIASYFFVTGDLDHVHEIETTAVLSDDTVVGQTTDERGHRHSFTLDSDGLGATDTQRGHQHAVIRDGDTIRVGSAQGMLRARVPVYGEMEFFDRSGRHADKGINVGYEDRKGGFGSAGLSRLVNTGGTQARRIEHGYVEGASLSRAEYTFSDVTEDKYPEGIPIEFTLRAFRSLKGDIITGVQGTLTVQHPTKPIESNPFRFEVKEFQVDDQFIPLEMEGTNITETGTLSLYKDLVDENGQVKIVVRCIDPGQYLGMTQSDLYLKPAENSFAWNLTKGFISIWLQMVLIISFGVMFSTFLNGSVAMLATFICVVLGFSAESIYEARFYQVVGRSMGGGPVESVVRLLRQDAFTTELDVESAPKMIIQGVDSVIMYCLDLIATALPNLPKMMQTAEFVASGFDVLGGLLARHVATTLCYLIMTCIIAYFFLKTREIAA
;
A
#
# COMPACT_ATOMS: atom_id res chain seq x y z
N MET A 1 -4.12 0.30 9.78
CA MET A 1 -3.15 0.53 8.70
C MET A 1 -2.24 1.66 9.16
N THR A 2 -0.92 1.56 9.02
CA THR A 2 -0.01 2.68 9.35
C THR A 2 0.41 3.40 8.08
N LEU A 3 -0.31 4.47 7.72
CA LEU A 3 0.05 5.24 6.54
C LEU A 3 1.33 6.04 6.81
N GLN A 4 2.15 6.18 5.78
CA GLN A 4 3.36 6.98 5.85
C GLN A 4 3.09 8.36 5.24
N PRO A 5 3.82 9.42 5.65
CA PRO A 5 3.67 10.76 5.07
C PRO A 5 3.74 10.78 3.54
N GLU A 6 4.57 9.90 2.98
CA GLU A 6 4.76 9.75 1.54
C GLU A 6 3.54 9.20 0.80
N ASP A 7 2.63 8.53 1.50
CA ASP A 7 1.38 8.04 0.91
C ASP A 7 0.45 9.21 0.54
N PHE A 8 0.58 10.37 1.22
CA PHE A 8 -0.24 11.56 1.01
C PHE A 8 0.21 12.49 -0.13
N TRP A 9 1.42 12.32 -0.66
CA TRP A 9 1.93 13.27 -1.66
C TRP A 9 1.07 13.37 -2.92
N SER A 10 1.04 14.55 -3.53
CA SER A 10 0.54 14.65 -4.89
C SER A 10 1.45 13.88 -5.85
N PHE A 11 0.94 13.52 -7.04
CA PHE A 11 1.76 12.90 -8.08
C PHE A 11 2.97 13.78 -8.45
N THR A 12 2.78 15.09 -8.47
CA THR A 12 3.81 16.09 -8.77
C THR A 12 4.86 16.21 -7.67
N GLU A 13 4.45 16.22 -6.40
CA GLU A 13 5.38 16.20 -5.26
C GLU A 13 6.24 14.95 -5.26
N TRP A 14 5.64 13.79 -5.50
CA TRP A 14 6.38 12.53 -5.63
C TRP A 14 7.36 12.52 -6.82
N LEU A 15 6.92 13.03 -7.98
CA LEU A 15 7.72 13.00 -9.20
C LEU A 15 8.92 13.94 -9.14
N LEU A 16 8.71 15.18 -8.66
CA LEU A 16 9.71 16.27 -8.74
C LEU A 16 10.44 16.53 -7.41
N ARG A 17 9.78 16.31 -6.27
CA ARG A 17 10.29 16.58 -4.90
C ARG A 17 10.98 17.96 -4.81
N PRO A 18 10.21 19.07 -4.85
CA PRO A 18 10.79 20.41 -4.76
C PRO A 18 11.61 20.55 -3.48
N GLY A 19 12.88 20.94 -3.60
CA GLY A 19 13.83 21.05 -2.48
C GLY A 19 14.61 19.76 -2.13
N ALA A 20 14.26 18.61 -2.71
CA ALA A 20 14.91 17.32 -2.46
C ALA A 20 15.11 16.50 -3.75
N PHE A 21 15.84 17.05 -4.72
CA PHE A 21 16.00 16.48 -6.06
C PHE A 21 16.57 15.04 -6.09
N LEU A 22 17.50 14.71 -5.18
CA LEU A 22 18.06 13.35 -5.05
C LEU A 22 17.02 12.30 -4.61
N GLU A 23 15.90 12.75 -4.06
CA GLU A 23 14.80 11.90 -3.59
C GLU A 23 13.65 11.85 -4.61
N SER A 24 13.78 12.55 -5.73
CA SER A 24 12.75 12.60 -6.77
C SER A 24 12.66 11.29 -7.54
N ALA A 25 11.42 10.84 -7.77
CA ALA A 25 11.18 9.64 -8.56
C ALA A 25 11.61 9.82 -10.03
N LEU A 26 11.54 11.05 -10.56
CA LEU A 26 12.02 11.37 -11.91
C LEU A 26 13.52 11.12 -12.05
N LEU A 27 14.34 11.63 -11.11
CA LEU A 27 15.78 11.40 -11.15
C LEU A 27 16.09 9.91 -11.01
N GLN A 28 15.42 9.21 -10.10
CA GLN A 28 15.60 7.76 -9.95
C GLN A 28 15.29 7.03 -11.27
N GLY A 29 14.17 7.35 -11.92
CA GLY A 29 13.80 6.76 -13.22
C GLY A 29 14.83 7.04 -14.32
N ILE A 30 15.27 8.29 -14.47
CA ILE A 30 16.30 8.67 -15.44
C ILE A 30 17.62 7.96 -15.15
N ALA A 31 18.06 7.96 -13.89
CA ALA A 31 19.28 7.30 -13.47
C ALA A 31 19.24 5.80 -13.76
N LEU A 32 18.11 5.12 -13.47
CA LEU A 32 17.94 3.71 -13.79
C LEU A 32 17.98 3.43 -15.29
N ILE A 33 17.32 4.22 -16.12
CA ILE A 33 17.35 4.06 -17.58
C ILE A 33 18.77 4.28 -18.12
N VAL A 34 19.45 5.35 -17.68
CA VAL A 34 20.82 5.65 -18.10
C VAL A 34 21.77 4.55 -17.66
N MET A 35 21.69 4.11 -16.40
CA MET A 35 22.51 3.02 -15.87
C MET A 35 22.24 1.70 -16.61
N ALA A 36 20.98 1.39 -16.93
CA ALA A 36 20.62 0.22 -17.72
C ALA A 36 21.21 0.27 -19.14
N ILE A 37 21.15 1.44 -19.80
CA ILE A 37 21.77 1.65 -21.12
C ILE A 37 23.28 1.47 -21.01
N VAL A 38 23.93 2.16 -20.08
CA VAL A 38 25.40 2.08 -19.89
C VAL A 38 25.83 0.65 -19.58
N ALA A 39 25.16 -0.03 -18.64
CA ALA A 39 25.46 -1.41 -18.32
C ALA A 39 25.26 -2.35 -19.52
N GLY A 40 24.17 -2.17 -20.28
CA GLY A 40 23.92 -2.90 -21.51
C GLY A 40 24.99 -2.68 -22.58
N LEU A 41 25.45 -1.44 -22.76
CA LEU A 41 26.51 -1.09 -23.71
C LEU A 41 27.86 -1.66 -23.27
N VAL A 42 28.20 -1.58 -21.98
CA VAL A 42 29.45 -2.12 -21.43
C VAL A 42 29.47 -3.64 -21.54
N ILE A 43 28.41 -4.32 -21.10
CA ILE A 43 28.30 -5.79 -21.20
C ILE A 43 28.32 -6.22 -22.66
N GLY A 44 27.54 -5.55 -23.52
CA GLY A 44 27.53 -5.80 -24.96
C GLY A 44 28.91 -5.62 -25.59
N TYR A 45 29.63 -4.56 -25.21
CA TYR A 45 31.00 -4.30 -25.66
C TYR A 45 31.97 -5.39 -25.20
N LEU A 46 31.92 -5.79 -23.92
CA LEU A 46 32.80 -6.86 -23.40
C LEU A 46 32.57 -8.19 -24.13
N ILE A 47 31.31 -8.56 -24.37
CA ILE A 47 30.97 -9.78 -25.12
C ILE A 47 31.43 -9.67 -26.57
N ALA A 48 31.18 -8.54 -27.23
CA ALA A 48 31.57 -8.34 -28.62
C ALA A 48 33.09 -8.25 -28.79
N ALA A 49 33.80 -7.60 -27.87
CA ALA A 49 35.25 -7.52 -27.82
C ALA A 49 35.89 -8.90 -27.62
N ALA A 50 35.30 -9.74 -26.77
CA ALA A 50 35.75 -11.12 -26.56
C ALA A 50 35.56 -12.01 -27.81
N ARG A 51 34.54 -11.73 -28.64
CA ARG A 51 34.24 -12.53 -29.84
C ARG A 51 34.95 -12.05 -31.09
N TYR A 52 34.97 -10.75 -31.33
CA TYR A 52 35.41 -10.15 -32.60
C TYR A 52 36.66 -9.27 -32.46
N GLY A 53 37.14 -9.05 -31.23
CA GLY A 53 38.26 -8.16 -30.90
C GLY A 53 37.79 -6.74 -30.49
N PRO A 54 38.64 -5.96 -29.80
CA PRO A 54 38.23 -4.70 -29.16
C PRO A 54 37.68 -3.62 -30.10
N SER A 55 38.24 -3.48 -31.31
CA SER A 55 37.81 -2.49 -32.29
C SER A 55 36.50 -2.88 -32.98
N GLU A 56 36.41 -4.12 -33.46
CA GLU A 56 35.19 -4.64 -34.11
C GLU A 56 34.02 -4.76 -33.13
N GLY A 57 34.32 -5.10 -31.86
CA GLY A 57 33.33 -5.10 -30.78
C GLY A 57 32.69 -3.72 -30.57
N PHE A 58 33.49 -2.64 -30.62
CA PHE A 58 32.98 -1.27 -30.53
C PHE A 58 32.06 -0.93 -31.71
N TYR A 59 32.48 -1.22 -32.94
CA TYR A 59 31.68 -0.95 -34.13
C TYR A 59 30.36 -1.74 -34.15
N SER A 60 30.36 -2.99 -33.64
CA SER A 60 29.17 -3.81 -33.51
C SER A 60 28.15 -3.16 -32.57
N VAL A 61 28.57 -2.75 -31.37
CA VAL A 61 27.69 -2.09 -30.39
C VAL A 61 27.21 -0.73 -30.90
N ALA A 62 28.10 0.09 -31.46
CA ALA A 62 27.74 1.40 -32.02
C ALA A 62 26.73 1.29 -33.16
N ARG A 63 26.84 0.25 -34.00
CA ARG A 63 25.85 -0.05 -35.04
C ARG A 63 24.48 -0.36 -34.45
N ILE A 64 24.41 -1.21 -33.43
CA ILE A 64 23.14 -1.55 -32.77
C ILE A 64 22.47 -0.31 -32.15
N VAL A 65 23.23 0.56 -31.49
CA VAL A 65 22.70 1.82 -30.94
C VAL A 65 22.17 2.72 -32.05
N ARG A 66 22.94 2.90 -33.12
CA ARG A 66 22.53 3.72 -34.27
C ARG A 66 21.25 3.18 -34.91
N ASP A 67 21.19 1.87 -35.13
CA ASP A 67 20.05 1.20 -35.76
C ASP A 67 18.82 1.30 -34.86
N PHE A 68 18.96 1.21 -33.53
CA PHE A 68 17.88 1.47 -32.58
C PHE A 68 17.30 2.87 -32.73
N VAL A 69 18.15 3.90 -32.66
CA VAL A 69 17.70 5.30 -32.64
C VAL A 69 17.19 5.78 -34.00
N ARG A 70 17.86 5.41 -35.09
CA ARG A 70 17.53 5.91 -36.44
C ARG A 70 16.46 5.09 -37.14
N GLU A 71 16.52 3.77 -37.00
CA GLU A 71 15.71 2.87 -37.81
C GLU A 71 14.63 2.23 -36.96
N ASP A 72 14.99 1.39 -35.99
CA ASP A 72 14.11 0.44 -35.30
C ASP A 72 13.07 1.12 -34.38
N ALA A 73 13.46 2.08 -33.54
CA ALA A 73 12.52 2.76 -32.64
C ALA A 73 11.50 3.64 -33.39
N PRO A 74 11.88 4.54 -34.32
CA PRO A 74 10.92 5.44 -34.98
C PRO A 74 9.91 4.73 -35.91
N GLY A 75 10.31 3.64 -36.56
CA GLY A 75 9.40 2.90 -37.45
C GLY A 75 8.74 1.67 -36.81
N THR A 76 8.76 1.59 -35.47
CA THR A 76 7.98 0.60 -34.73
C THR A 76 6.50 0.86 -34.99
N SER A 77 5.79 -0.11 -35.56
CA SER A 77 4.39 0.08 -35.95
C SER A 77 3.42 -0.58 -34.94
N PRO A 78 2.40 0.15 -34.43
CA PRO A 78 1.39 -0.42 -33.53
C PRO A 78 0.62 -1.60 -34.14
N ARG A 79 0.40 -1.58 -35.46
CA ARG A 79 -0.31 -2.66 -36.17
C ARG A 79 0.46 -3.99 -36.15
N ARG A 80 1.79 -3.97 -36.36
CA ARG A 80 2.62 -5.18 -36.27
C ARG A 80 2.75 -5.67 -34.84
N ILE A 81 2.88 -4.76 -33.86
CA ILE A 81 2.88 -5.10 -32.43
C ILE A 81 1.58 -5.85 -32.07
N TYR A 82 0.42 -5.32 -32.45
CA TYR A 82 -0.86 -5.97 -32.17
C TYR A 82 -0.97 -7.37 -32.81
N ALA A 83 -0.49 -7.53 -34.04
CA ALA A 83 -0.49 -8.83 -34.71
C ALA A 83 0.37 -9.87 -33.98
N LEU A 84 1.57 -9.47 -33.52
CA LEU A 84 2.46 -10.32 -32.74
C LEU A 84 1.92 -10.59 -31.33
N ALA A 85 1.32 -9.58 -30.68
CA ALA A 85 0.65 -9.73 -29.39
C ALA A 85 -0.51 -10.72 -29.45
N ARG A 86 -1.33 -10.65 -30.50
CA ARG A 86 -2.42 -11.61 -30.74
C ARG A 86 -1.90 -13.03 -30.92
N LEU A 87 -0.74 -13.21 -31.55
CA LEU A 87 -0.10 -14.52 -31.68
C LEU A 87 0.36 -15.05 -30.32
N ALA A 88 1.10 -14.26 -29.55
CA ALA A 88 1.57 -14.62 -28.21
C ALA A 88 0.40 -14.93 -27.25
N PHE A 89 -0.68 -14.15 -27.32
CA PHE A 89 -1.91 -14.37 -26.55
C PHE A 89 -2.55 -15.74 -26.87
N LYS A 90 -2.72 -16.06 -28.16
CA LYS A 90 -3.27 -17.36 -28.60
C LYS A 90 -2.37 -18.52 -28.18
N GLU A 91 -1.06 -18.32 -28.24
CA GLU A 91 -0.08 -19.32 -27.81
C GLU A 91 -0.22 -19.62 -26.31
N ALA A 92 -0.29 -18.58 -25.48
CA ALA A 92 -0.43 -18.71 -24.04
C ALA A 92 -1.73 -19.42 -23.63
N ILE A 93 -2.88 -19.05 -24.21
CA ILE A 93 -4.17 -19.69 -23.90
C ILE A 93 -4.15 -21.20 -24.19
N ARG A 94 -3.48 -21.62 -25.28
CA ARG A 94 -3.35 -23.04 -25.65
C ARG A 94 -2.55 -23.85 -24.63
N ARG A 95 -1.73 -23.21 -23.79
CA ARG A 95 -0.96 -23.86 -22.72
C ARG A 95 -1.78 -24.14 -21.45
N LYS A 96 -3.12 -24.11 -21.52
CA LYS A 96 -4.02 -24.38 -20.38
C LYS A 96 -3.80 -23.44 -19.18
N VAL A 97 -3.38 -22.21 -19.44
CA VAL A 97 -3.12 -21.21 -18.38
C VAL A 97 -4.42 -20.76 -17.67
N LEU A 98 -5.56 -20.85 -18.35
CA LEU A 98 -6.87 -20.49 -17.79
C LEU A 98 -7.32 -21.40 -16.62
N PHE A 99 -6.68 -22.57 -16.43
CA PHE A 99 -6.94 -23.42 -15.26
C PHE A 99 -6.64 -22.71 -13.94
N VAL A 100 -5.79 -21.68 -13.93
CA VAL A 100 -5.54 -20.87 -12.72
C VAL A 100 -6.80 -20.12 -12.26
N VAL A 101 -7.68 -19.71 -13.18
CA VAL A 101 -8.98 -19.11 -12.79
C VAL A 101 -9.83 -20.16 -12.08
N GLY A 102 -9.85 -21.39 -12.58
CA GLY A 102 -10.56 -22.50 -11.91
C GLY A 102 -9.96 -22.83 -10.54
N LEU A 103 -8.62 -22.87 -10.43
CA LEU A 103 -7.91 -23.04 -9.16
C LEU A 103 -8.27 -21.93 -8.17
N PHE A 104 -8.37 -20.68 -8.63
CA PHE A 104 -8.77 -19.56 -7.81
C PHE A 104 -10.20 -19.70 -7.27
N VAL A 105 -11.15 -20.11 -8.12
CA VAL A 105 -12.53 -20.38 -7.67
C VAL A 105 -12.57 -21.48 -6.61
N VAL A 106 -11.81 -22.57 -6.80
CA VAL A 106 -11.69 -23.64 -5.80
C VAL A 106 -11.11 -23.08 -4.48
N LEU A 107 -10.09 -22.24 -4.57
CA LEU A 107 -9.49 -21.58 -3.41
C LEU A 107 -10.51 -20.72 -2.65
N LEU A 108 -11.36 -19.95 -3.35
CA LEU A 108 -12.45 -19.18 -2.71
C LEU A 108 -13.45 -20.10 -2.01
N MET A 109 -13.82 -21.24 -2.60
CA MET A 109 -14.73 -22.20 -1.96
C MET A 109 -14.15 -22.75 -0.64
N PHE A 110 -12.85 -23.06 -0.61
CA PHE A 110 -12.19 -23.46 0.64
C PHE A 110 -12.07 -22.32 1.64
N ALA A 111 -11.87 -21.09 1.16
CA ALA A 111 -11.78 -19.91 2.01
C ALA A 111 -13.07 -19.65 2.78
N GLY A 112 -14.23 -19.78 2.13
CA GLY A 112 -15.53 -19.62 2.80
C GLY A 112 -15.74 -20.57 3.99
N TRP A 113 -15.01 -21.70 4.05
CA TRP A 113 -15.04 -22.61 5.20
C TRP A 113 -14.06 -22.25 6.32
N TYR A 114 -12.99 -21.50 6.01
CA TYR A 114 -11.90 -21.22 6.96
C TYR A 114 -11.89 -19.77 7.47
N LEU A 115 -12.42 -18.82 6.71
CA LEU A 115 -12.55 -17.44 7.15
C LEU A 115 -13.62 -17.34 8.22
N ASP A 116 -13.27 -16.79 9.38
CA ASP A 116 -14.19 -16.67 10.51
C ASP A 116 -15.06 -15.41 10.37
N PRO A 117 -16.39 -15.56 10.16
CA PRO A 117 -17.31 -14.42 10.12
C PRO A 117 -17.44 -13.73 11.48
N LYS A 118 -16.97 -14.38 12.57
CA LYS A 118 -17.02 -13.86 13.93
C LYS A 118 -15.80 -13.01 14.31
N SER A 119 -14.92 -12.72 13.36
CA SER A 119 -13.81 -11.77 13.54
C SER A 119 -14.34 -10.37 13.88
N ASP A 120 -13.53 -9.56 14.57
CA ASP A 120 -13.87 -8.16 14.89
C ASP A 120 -13.96 -7.28 13.63
N ASP A 121 -13.19 -7.63 12.59
CA ASP A 121 -13.22 -6.98 11.27
C ASP A 121 -13.29 -8.05 10.16
N PRO A 122 -14.50 -8.57 9.87
CA PRO A 122 -14.67 -9.61 8.86
C PRO A 122 -14.42 -9.06 7.44
N ALA A 123 -14.81 -7.81 7.15
CA ALA A 123 -14.62 -7.22 5.82
C ALA A 123 -13.13 -7.18 5.42
N ARG A 124 -12.25 -6.71 6.32
CA ARG A 124 -10.81 -6.70 6.07
C ARG A 124 -10.23 -8.09 5.87
N LEU A 125 -10.68 -9.07 6.65
CA LEU A 125 -10.23 -10.46 6.53
C LEU A 125 -10.54 -11.02 5.13
N TYR A 126 -11.78 -10.89 4.66
CA TYR A 126 -12.21 -11.41 3.36
C TYR A 126 -11.54 -10.67 2.19
N ILE A 127 -11.54 -9.34 2.21
CA ILE A 127 -10.94 -8.53 1.15
C ILE A 127 -9.42 -8.78 1.03
N SER A 128 -8.71 -8.81 2.16
CA SER A 128 -7.27 -9.05 2.17
C SER A 128 -6.92 -10.44 1.64
N PHE A 129 -7.68 -11.46 2.03
CA PHE A 129 -7.49 -12.82 1.54
C PHE A 129 -7.63 -12.91 0.01
N VAL A 130 -8.71 -12.33 -0.52
CA VAL A 130 -9.05 -12.40 -1.94
C VAL A 130 -8.04 -11.64 -2.81
N LEU A 131 -7.65 -10.43 -2.40
CA LEU A 131 -6.64 -9.64 -3.11
C LEU A 131 -5.25 -10.28 -3.04
N THR A 132 -4.85 -10.78 -1.87
CA THR A 132 -3.53 -11.43 -1.69
C THR A 132 -3.43 -12.74 -2.48
N SER A 133 -4.46 -13.58 -2.41
CA SER A 133 -4.52 -14.85 -3.16
C SER A 133 -4.50 -14.61 -4.66
N THR A 134 -5.27 -13.63 -5.15
CA THR A 134 -5.25 -13.23 -6.57
C THR A 134 -3.87 -12.77 -6.98
N ASN A 135 -3.24 -11.92 -6.16
CA ASN A 135 -1.91 -11.40 -6.47
C ASN A 135 -0.89 -12.52 -6.63
N TYR A 136 -0.72 -13.40 -5.63
CA TYR A 136 0.29 -14.45 -5.69
C TYR A 136 0.09 -15.40 -6.87
N LEU A 137 -1.15 -15.80 -7.15
CA LEU A 137 -1.46 -16.64 -8.31
C LEU A 137 -1.11 -15.96 -9.63
N LEU A 138 -1.46 -14.67 -9.78
CA LEU A 138 -1.24 -13.93 -11.01
C LEU A 138 0.25 -13.62 -11.24
N LEU A 139 0.99 -13.24 -10.19
CA LEU A 139 2.43 -13.00 -10.26
C LEU A 139 3.20 -14.29 -10.59
N MET A 140 2.84 -15.41 -9.96
CA MET A 140 3.43 -16.71 -10.26
C MET A 140 3.18 -17.12 -11.71
N LEU A 141 1.96 -16.96 -12.21
CA LEU A 141 1.63 -17.26 -13.59
C LEU A 141 2.37 -16.37 -14.59
N ALA A 142 2.43 -15.07 -14.33
CA ALA A 142 3.16 -14.10 -15.14
C ALA A 142 4.63 -14.49 -15.28
N LEU A 143 5.25 -14.93 -14.20
CA LEU A 143 6.62 -15.44 -14.18
C LEU A 143 6.77 -16.67 -15.11
N PHE A 144 5.88 -17.67 -15.01
CA PHE A 144 5.96 -18.87 -15.85
C PHE A 144 5.73 -18.60 -17.34
N ILE A 145 4.72 -17.80 -17.68
CA ILE A 145 4.35 -17.54 -19.07
C ILE A 145 5.43 -16.71 -19.79
N SER A 146 5.93 -15.66 -19.13
CA SER A 146 6.87 -14.72 -19.75
C SER A 146 8.27 -15.31 -19.96
N THR A 147 8.81 -16.02 -18.96
CA THR A 147 10.20 -16.51 -18.95
C THR A 147 10.46 -17.65 -19.93
N ALA A 148 9.47 -18.52 -20.13
CA ALA A 148 9.59 -19.68 -21.02
C ALA A 148 9.24 -19.36 -22.48
N SER A 149 8.78 -18.14 -22.80
CA SER A 149 8.27 -17.83 -24.15
C SER A 149 9.35 -17.87 -25.23
N LEU A 150 10.25 -16.90 -25.25
CA LEU A 150 11.26 -16.77 -26.31
C LEU A 150 12.25 -17.96 -26.32
N PRO A 151 12.71 -18.50 -25.18
CA PRO A 151 13.60 -19.65 -25.18
C PRO A 151 12.98 -20.87 -25.85
N ASN A 152 11.68 -21.11 -25.66
CA ASN A 152 10.98 -22.19 -26.33
C ASN A 152 10.83 -21.92 -27.83
N ASP A 153 10.61 -20.67 -28.23
CA ASP A 153 10.57 -20.32 -29.66
C ASP A 153 11.90 -20.55 -30.36
N ILE A 154 13.00 -20.21 -29.70
CA ILE A 154 14.35 -20.42 -30.20
C ILE A 154 14.64 -21.92 -30.29
N LYS A 155 14.33 -22.68 -29.24
CA LYS A 155 14.53 -24.14 -29.20
C LYS A 155 13.73 -24.86 -30.28
N ASN A 156 12.49 -24.44 -30.50
CA ASN A 156 11.58 -25.03 -31.49
C ASN A 156 11.75 -24.45 -32.90
N LYS A 157 12.73 -23.55 -33.10
CA LYS A 157 13.00 -22.84 -34.37
C LYS A 157 11.81 -22.05 -34.93
N THR A 158 10.79 -21.73 -34.13
CA THR A 158 9.63 -20.94 -34.56
C THR A 158 10.02 -19.47 -34.76
N ILE A 159 10.96 -18.96 -33.97
CA ILE A 159 11.42 -17.56 -34.07
C ILE A 159 12.00 -17.21 -35.45
N TYR A 160 12.68 -18.16 -36.12
CA TYR A 160 13.25 -17.97 -37.46
C TYR A 160 12.18 -17.67 -38.52
N THR A 161 10.96 -18.19 -38.32
CA THR A 161 9.81 -17.89 -39.21
C THR A 161 9.21 -16.50 -38.99
N ILE A 162 9.50 -15.89 -37.84
CA ILE A 162 9.05 -14.54 -37.50
C ILE A 162 10.06 -13.53 -38.02
N VAL A 163 11.35 -13.73 -37.74
CA VAL A 163 12.43 -12.79 -38.12
C VAL A 163 12.69 -12.72 -39.64
N THR A 164 12.22 -13.70 -40.41
CA THR A 164 12.26 -13.69 -41.89
C THR A 164 11.23 -12.74 -42.51
N LYS A 165 10.24 -12.28 -41.73
CA LYS A 165 9.27 -11.26 -42.15
C LYS A 165 9.83 -9.87 -41.78
N PRO A 166 9.36 -8.78 -42.43
CA PRO A 166 9.81 -7.42 -42.12
C PRO A 166 9.20 -6.91 -40.80
N VAL A 167 9.57 -7.56 -39.69
CA VAL A 167 9.24 -7.22 -38.31
C VAL A 167 10.51 -6.89 -37.55
N ARG A 168 10.43 -5.85 -36.72
CA ARG A 168 11.57 -5.33 -35.97
C ARG A 168 11.68 -6.02 -34.62
N MET A 169 12.88 -6.06 -34.05
CA MET A 169 13.10 -6.68 -32.73
C MET A 169 12.32 -5.98 -31.62
N THR A 170 12.15 -4.66 -31.70
CA THR A 170 11.29 -3.88 -30.79
C THR A 170 9.83 -4.37 -30.83
N GLU A 171 9.31 -4.67 -32.03
CA GLU A 171 7.94 -5.15 -32.24
C GLU A 171 7.74 -6.57 -31.71
N VAL A 172 8.77 -7.42 -31.81
CA VAL A 172 8.76 -8.79 -31.25
C VAL A 172 8.67 -8.76 -29.73
N ILE A 173 9.50 -7.93 -29.07
CA ILE A 173 9.52 -7.80 -27.61
C ILE A 173 8.20 -7.22 -27.10
N LEU A 174 7.78 -6.08 -27.65
CA LEU A 174 6.51 -5.45 -27.27
C LEU A 174 5.31 -6.35 -27.56
N GLY A 175 5.31 -7.05 -28.69
CA GLY A 175 4.28 -8.03 -29.03
C GLY A 175 4.17 -9.11 -27.95
N ARG A 176 5.30 -9.67 -27.50
CA ARG A 176 5.31 -10.69 -26.43
C ARG A 176 4.80 -10.13 -25.10
N VAL A 177 5.27 -8.95 -24.69
CA VAL A 177 4.80 -8.29 -23.45
C VAL A 177 3.30 -8.03 -23.52
N PHE A 178 2.80 -7.31 -24.53
CA PHE A 178 1.37 -6.99 -24.64
C PHE A 178 0.49 -8.23 -24.81
N GLY A 179 1.00 -9.27 -25.49
CA GLY A 179 0.29 -10.55 -25.60
C GLY A 179 0.05 -11.21 -24.25
N PHE A 180 1.08 -11.27 -23.39
CA PHE A 180 0.95 -11.82 -22.04
C PHE A 180 0.19 -10.92 -21.08
N VAL A 181 0.34 -9.61 -21.21
CA VAL A 181 -0.50 -8.64 -20.48
C VAL A 181 -1.97 -8.85 -20.82
N GLY A 182 -2.30 -9.08 -22.11
CA GLY A 182 -3.66 -9.41 -22.53
C GLY A 182 -4.20 -10.71 -21.91
N VAL A 183 -3.37 -11.75 -21.79
CA VAL A 183 -3.75 -13.00 -21.10
C VAL A 183 -4.02 -12.72 -19.63
N GLY A 184 -3.15 -11.94 -18.98
CA GLY A 184 -3.33 -11.51 -17.61
C GLY A 184 -4.61 -10.72 -17.38
N THR A 185 -4.96 -9.80 -18.28
CA THR A 185 -6.24 -9.08 -18.26
C THR A 185 -7.42 -10.04 -18.39
N LEU A 186 -7.35 -11.02 -19.30
CA LEU A 186 -8.42 -12.03 -19.45
C LEU A 186 -8.62 -12.86 -18.16
N MET A 187 -7.59 -13.02 -17.34
CA MET A 187 -7.66 -13.81 -16.11
C MET A 187 -8.08 -12.99 -14.90
N ILE A 188 -7.57 -11.76 -14.78
CA ILE A 188 -7.89 -10.90 -13.63
C ILE A 188 -9.36 -10.46 -13.63
N VAL A 189 -9.99 -10.28 -14.79
CA VAL A 189 -11.39 -9.87 -14.91
C VAL A 189 -12.35 -10.88 -14.25
N PRO A 190 -12.38 -12.18 -14.63
CA PRO A 190 -13.25 -13.14 -13.97
C PRO A 190 -12.86 -13.36 -12.50
N MET A 191 -11.58 -13.28 -12.15
CA MET A 191 -11.15 -13.34 -10.74
C MET A 191 -11.72 -12.16 -9.94
N ALA A 192 -11.67 -10.93 -10.47
CA ALA A 192 -12.21 -9.74 -9.82
C ALA A 192 -13.74 -9.80 -9.66
N ILE A 193 -14.44 -10.33 -10.67
CA ILE A 193 -15.90 -10.53 -10.61
C ILE A 193 -16.25 -11.56 -9.54
N ALA A 194 -15.59 -12.73 -9.54
CA ALA A 194 -15.81 -13.77 -8.53
C ALA A 194 -15.48 -13.26 -7.12
N SER A 195 -14.40 -12.48 -7.00
CA SER A 195 -13.98 -11.82 -5.76
C SER A 195 -15.05 -10.88 -5.20
N TYR A 196 -15.62 -10.04 -6.07
CA TYR A 196 -16.70 -9.13 -5.68
C TYR A 196 -17.89 -9.90 -5.12
N PHE A 197 -18.39 -10.90 -5.86
CA PHE A 197 -19.54 -11.70 -5.43
C PHE A 197 -19.28 -12.51 -4.16
N PHE A 198 -18.08 -13.07 -4.02
CA PHE A 198 -17.68 -13.79 -2.80
C PHE A 198 -17.69 -12.87 -1.58
N VAL A 199 -17.07 -11.68 -1.67
CA VAL A 199 -17.02 -10.72 -0.57
C VAL A 199 -18.41 -10.18 -0.23
N THR A 200 -19.18 -9.73 -1.22
CA THR A 200 -20.52 -9.18 -0.96
C THR A 200 -21.50 -10.24 -0.46
N GLY A 201 -21.44 -11.45 -1.01
CA GLY A 201 -22.34 -12.53 -0.65
C GLY A 201 -22.08 -13.09 0.74
N ASP A 202 -20.80 -13.28 1.11
CA ASP A 202 -20.47 -13.83 2.42
C ASP A 202 -20.66 -12.80 3.54
N LEU A 203 -20.47 -11.51 3.30
CA LEU A 203 -20.66 -10.47 4.33
C LEU A 203 -22.13 -10.07 4.52
N ASP A 204 -22.98 -10.26 3.53
CA ASP A 204 -24.41 -9.95 3.65
C ASP A 204 -25.09 -10.91 4.64
N HIS A 205 -25.77 -10.33 5.62
CA HIS A 205 -26.53 -11.05 6.63
C HIS A 205 -27.61 -10.13 7.21
N VAL A 206 -28.58 -10.75 7.89
CA VAL A 206 -29.73 -10.09 8.51
C VAL A 206 -29.87 -10.67 9.90
N HIS A 207 -30.27 -9.83 10.86
CA HIS A 207 -30.65 -10.29 12.18
C HIS A 207 -32.18 -10.32 12.33
N GLU A 208 -32.67 -11.17 13.21
CA GLU A 208 -34.06 -11.11 13.67
C GLU A 208 -34.14 -10.29 14.96
N ILE A 209 -35.35 -10.00 15.44
CA ILE A 209 -35.56 -9.19 16.64
C ILE A 209 -35.81 -10.12 17.82
N GLU A 210 -35.00 -9.98 18.87
CA GLU A 210 -35.08 -10.83 20.06
C GLU A 210 -35.92 -10.17 21.16
N THR A 211 -35.70 -8.89 21.42
CA THR A 211 -36.36 -8.16 22.52
C THR A 211 -36.74 -6.75 22.09
N THR A 212 -37.95 -6.30 22.45
CA THR A 212 -38.41 -4.93 22.25
C THR A 212 -39.03 -4.37 23.52
N ALA A 213 -38.78 -3.09 23.78
CA ALA A 213 -39.39 -2.31 24.84
C ALA A 213 -39.85 -0.96 24.27
N VAL A 214 -41.04 -0.52 24.66
CA VAL A 214 -41.58 0.79 24.27
C VAL A 214 -41.25 1.77 25.39
N LEU A 215 -40.50 2.84 25.07
CA LEU A 215 -40.28 3.94 26.01
C LEU A 215 -41.43 4.96 25.93
N SER A 216 -41.54 5.80 26.96
CA SER A 216 -42.42 6.98 26.94
C SER A 216 -42.01 7.88 25.76
N ASP A 217 -42.96 8.19 24.89
CA ASP A 217 -42.85 8.95 23.61
C ASP A 217 -42.86 8.10 22.31
N ASP A 218 -43.55 6.93 22.29
CA ASP A 218 -43.72 6.04 21.11
C ASP A 218 -42.42 5.52 20.46
N THR A 219 -41.27 5.81 21.09
CA THR A 219 -39.94 5.34 20.68
C THR A 219 -39.79 3.86 21.09
N VAL A 220 -39.51 3.00 20.12
CA VAL A 220 -39.30 1.56 20.37
C VAL A 220 -37.81 1.27 20.40
N VAL A 221 -37.33 0.66 21.48
CA VAL A 221 -35.93 0.25 21.63
C VAL A 221 -35.86 -1.26 21.75
N GLY A 222 -34.89 -1.88 21.11
CA GLY A 222 -34.77 -3.33 21.10
C GLY A 222 -33.37 -3.84 20.86
N GLN A 223 -33.25 -5.17 20.90
CA GLN A 223 -32.04 -5.89 20.52
C GLN A 223 -32.36 -6.94 19.46
N THR A 224 -31.41 -7.13 18.56
CA THR A 224 -31.45 -8.17 17.55
C THR A 224 -30.93 -9.49 18.10
N THR A 225 -31.22 -10.60 17.40
CA THR A 225 -30.65 -11.91 17.69
C THR A 225 -29.14 -11.92 17.51
N ASP A 226 -28.48 -12.84 18.22
CA ASP A 226 -27.05 -13.10 18.03
C ASP A 226 -26.83 -13.89 16.73
N GLU A 227 -26.42 -13.19 15.68
CA GLU A 227 -26.02 -13.79 14.42
C GLU A 227 -24.53 -13.56 14.21
N ARG A 228 -23.82 -14.61 13.78
CA ARG A 228 -22.37 -14.55 13.54
C ARG A 228 -21.56 -13.97 14.73
N GLY A 229 -22.01 -14.22 15.97
CA GLY A 229 -21.28 -13.87 17.19
C GLY A 229 -21.36 -12.40 17.58
N HIS A 230 -22.37 -11.67 17.11
CA HIS A 230 -22.65 -10.31 17.56
C HIS A 230 -24.15 -10.02 17.45
N ARG A 231 -24.58 -8.96 18.13
CA ARG A 231 -25.95 -8.47 18.17
C ARG A 231 -25.93 -6.95 18.08
N HIS A 232 -27.05 -6.39 17.69
CA HIS A 232 -27.24 -4.96 17.58
C HIS A 232 -28.32 -4.49 18.54
N SER A 233 -28.16 -3.27 19.04
CA SER A 233 -29.24 -2.51 19.66
C SER A 233 -29.83 -1.54 18.65
N PHE A 234 -31.13 -1.25 18.72
CA PHE A 234 -31.76 -0.30 17.81
C PHE A 234 -32.80 0.56 18.50
N THR A 235 -33.02 1.73 17.93
CA THR A 235 -34.06 2.68 18.35
C THR A 235 -34.87 3.09 17.12
N LEU A 236 -36.18 2.99 17.20
CA LEU A 236 -37.12 3.43 16.16
C LEU A 236 -37.76 4.75 16.57
N ASP A 237 -37.82 5.69 15.63
CA ASP A 237 -38.58 6.92 15.78
C ASP A 237 -40.11 6.69 15.70
N SER A 238 -40.87 7.77 15.91
CA SER A 238 -42.33 7.75 15.81
C SER A 238 -42.85 7.40 14.40
N ASP A 239 -42.02 7.59 13.38
CA ASP A 239 -42.34 7.28 11.98
C ASP A 239 -42.07 5.80 11.64
N GLY A 240 -41.53 5.03 12.60
CA GLY A 240 -41.25 3.61 12.44
C GLY A 240 -39.99 3.33 11.62
N LEU A 241 -39.09 4.32 11.50
CA LEU A 241 -37.79 4.18 10.85
C LEU A 241 -36.66 4.29 11.89
N GLY A 242 -35.58 3.58 11.64
CA GLY A 242 -34.43 3.59 12.54
C GLY A 242 -33.24 2.87 11.94
N ALA A 243 -32.13 2.93 12.66
CA ALA A 243 -30.94 2.16 12.38
C ALA A 243 -30.47 1.48 13.68
N THR A 244 -29.75 0.38 13.54
CA THR A 244 -29.03 -0.21 14.67
C THR A 244 -27.82 0.63 15.08
N ASP A 245 -27.29 0.37 16.26
CA ASP A 245 -25.92 0.75 16.59
C ASP A 245 -24.91 0.13 15.61
N THR A 246 -23.73 0.75 15.51
CA THR A 246 -22.64 0.21 14.70
C THR A 246 -21.85 -0.81 15.52
N GLN A 247 -21.88 -2.06 15.10
CA GLN A 247 -21.05 -3.14 15.64
C GLN A 247 -20.23 -3.73 14.50
N ARG A 248 -18.95 -4.04 14.74
CA ARG A 248 -18.05 -4.62 13.74
C ARG A 248 -18.08 -3.91 12.38
N GLY A 249 -18.17 -2.57 12.42
CA GLY A 249 -18.12 -1.71 11.24
C GLY A 249 -19.36 -1.72 10.35
N HIS A 250 -20.51 -2.22 10.81
CA HIS A 250 -21.77 -2.09 10.08
C HIS A 250 -22.97 -1.85 11.00
N GLN A 251 -24.07 -1.47 10.36
CA GLN A 251 -25.39 -1.27 10.95
C GLN A 251 -26.47 -1.81 10.00
N HIS A 252 -27.69 -1.95 10.51
CA HIS A 252 -28.85 -2.37 9.73
C HIS A 252 -29.93 -1.29 9.77
N ALA A 253 -30.59 -1.07 8.64
CA ALA A 253 -31.82 -0.29 8.63
C ALA A 253 -32.94 -1.08 9.31
N VAL A 254 -33.68 -0.46 10.21
CA VAL A 254 -34.80 -1.08 10.91
C VAL A 254 -36.07 -0.35 10.51
N ILE A 255 -37.05 -1.11 10.02
CA ILE A 255 -38.30 -0.56 9.49
C ILE A 255 -39.46 -1.27 10.19
N ARG A 256 -40.39 -0.50 10.74
CA ARG A 256 -41.65 -0.99 11.27
C ARG A 256 -42.68 -1.07 10.14
N ASP A 257 -43.08 -2.28 9.79
CA ASP A 257 -44.14 -2.60 8.83
C ASP A 257 -45.37 -3.11 9.59
N GLY A 258 -46.25 -2.19 9.99
CA GLY A 258 -47.40 -2.46 10.83
C GLY A 258 -47.01 -2.94 12.24
N ASP A 259 -47.40 -4.18 12.56
CA ASP A 259 -47.10 -4.84 13.84
C ASP A 259 -45.74 -5.57 13.84
N THR A 260 -45.09 -5.67 12.69
CA THR A 260 -43.80 -6.36 12.54
C THR A 260 -42.67 -5.37 12.33
N ILE A 261 -41.54 -5.59 13.00
CA ILE A 261 -40.33 -4.81 12.78
C ILE A 261 -39.37 -5.70 11.98
N ARG A 262 -38.79 -5.14 10.92
CA ARG A 262 -37.89 -5.85 10.02
C ARG A 262 -36.53 -5.18 10.03
N VAL A 263 -35.49 -6.01 10.07
CA VAL A 263 -34.10 -5.59 9.94
C VAL A 263 -33.68 -5.81 8.48
N GLY A 264 -33.06 -4.79 7.88
CA GLY A 264 -32.53 -4.82 6.53
C GLY A 264 -31.18 -5.54 6.44
N SER A 265 -30.59 -5.55 5.24
CA SER A 265 -29.23 -6.05 5.02
C SER A 265 -28.19 -5.19 5.74
N ALA A 266 -27.03 -5.79 6.03
CA ALA A 266 -25.91 -5.10 6.64
C ALA A 266 -25.37 -3.96 5.73
N GLN A 267 -25.18 -2.77 6.31
CA GLN A 267 -24.69 -1.56 5.63
C GLN A 267 -23.46 -0.99 6.34
N GLY A 268 -22.50 -0.45 5.60
CA GLY A 268 -21.29 0.20 6.14
C GLY A 268 -20.03 -0.67 6.16
N MET A 269 -20.17 -2.00 6.12
CA MET A 269 -19.04 -2.94 6.07
C MET A 269 -18.19 -2.78 4.80
N LEU A 270 -18.83 -2.50 3.67
CA LEU A 270 -18.20 -2.35 2.35
C LEU A 270 -18.19 -0.89 1.92
N ARG A 271 -17.33 -0.08 2.56
CA ARG A 271 -17.14 1.34 2.27
C ARG A 271 -15.79 1.63 1.64
N ALA A 272 -15.71 2.74 0.90
CA ALA A 272 -14.45 3.29 0.41
C ALA A 272 -14.36 4.76 0.83
N ARG A 273 -13.90 4.97 2.05
CA ARG A 273 -13.80 6.29 2.68
C ARG A 273 -12.75 7.13 1.97
N VAL A 274 -13.05 8.39 1.68
CA VAL A 274 -12.09 9.36 1.12
C VAL A 274 -11.57 10.22 2.28
N PRO A 275 -10.50 9.81 2.98
CA PRO A 275 -10.02 10.52 4.16
C PRO A 275 -9.34 11.84 3.79
N VAL A 276 -9.63 12.89 4.57
CA VAL A 276 -8.87 14.13 4.58
C VAL A 276 -8.05 14.16 5.87
N TYR A 277 -6.74 14.15 5.73
CA TYR A 277 -5.80 14.13 6.84
C TYR A 277 -5.36 15.55 7.23
N GLY A 278 -5.20 15.79 8.53
CA GLY A 278 -4.67 17.03 9.07
C GLY A 278 -3.15 16.94 9.28
N GLU A 279 -2.49 18.08 9.41
CA GLU A 279 -1.12 18.15 9.92
C GLU A 279 -1.13 17.90 11.43
N MET A 280 -0.18 17.12 11.93
CA MET A 280 -0.17 16.65 13.31
C MET A 280 1.03 17.19 14.08
N GLU A 281 0.78 17.72 15.28
CA GLU A 281 1.80 18.16 16.23
C GLU A 281 1.60 17.51 17.59
N PHE A 282 2.71 17.21 18.29
CA PHE A 282 2.67 16.67 19.64
C PHE A 282 3.07 17.73 20.67
N PHE A 283 2.53 17.58 21.87
CA PHE A 283 2.91 18.37 23.03
C PHE A 283 3.35 17.46 24.18
N ASP A 284 4.44 17.84 24.83
CA ASP A 284 5.02 17.11 25.95
C ASP A 284 4.14 17.21 27.22
N ARG A 285 4.54 16.51 28.29
CA ARG A 285 3.87 16.51 29.60
C ARG A 285 3.65 17.92 30.19
N SER A 286 4.47 18.88 29.79
CA SER A 286 4.43 20.28 30.23
C SER A 286 3.66 21.20 29.29
N GLY A 287 3.09 20.67 28.20
CA GLY A 287 2.34 21.44 27.22
C GLY A 287 3.22 22.25 26.27
N ARG A 288 4.51 21.88 26.12
CA ARG A 288 5.42 22.48 25.13
C ARG A 288 5.41 21.65 23.86
N HIS A 289 5.62 22.30 22.72
CA HIS A 289 5.72 21.64 21.42
C HIS A 289 6.83 20.57 21.44
N ALA A 290 6.52 19.41 20.87
CA ALA A 290 7.41 18.27 20.75
C ALA A 290 7.34 17.71 19.32
N ASP A 291 8.50 17.42 18.74
CA ASP A 291 8.58 16.89 17.37
C ASP A 291 7.99 15.46 17.24
N LYS A 292 7.85 14.76 18.38
CA LYS A 292 7.31 13.40 18.47
C LYS A 292 6.54 13.21 19.76
N GLY A 293 5.54 12.33 19.73
CA GLY A 293 4.85 11.88 20.94
C GLY A 293 5.77 11.10 21.87
N ILE A 294 5.30 10.88 23.09
CA ILE A 294 6.03 10.12 24.10
C ILE A 294 6.23 8.69 23.58
N ASN A 295 7.44 8.16 23.75
CA ASN A 295 7.74 6.78 23.40
C ASN A 295 7.40 5.87 24.58
N VAL A 296 6.55 4.87 24.35
CA VAL A 296 6.26 3.80 25.32
C VAL A 296 6.85 2.48 24.83
N GLY A 297 7.87 2.00 25.54
CA GLY A 297 8.51 0.71 25.26
C GLY A 297 9.36 0.68 23.98
N TYR A 298 9.09 -0.29 23.11
CA TYR A 298 9.87 -0.55 21.89
C TYR A 298 9.13 -0.16 20.60
N GLU A 299 8.16 0.74 20.70
CA GLU A 299 7.35 1.20 19.57
C GLU A 299 8.00 2.32 18.73
N ASP A 300 9.21 2.79 19.07
CA ASP A 300 10.05 3.70 18.23
C ASP A 300 11.23 2.97 17.55
N ARG A 301 11.14 1.63 17.46
CA ARG A 301 12.25 0.80 16.96
C ARG A 301 12.21 0.56 15.47
N LYS A 302 11.07 0.74 14.77
CA LYS A 302 10.93 0.54 13.32
C LYS A 302 11.33 1.80 12.55
N GLY A 303 12.64 2.07 12.54
CA GLY A 303 13.22 3.10 11.69
C GLY A 303 13.28 2.68 10.21
N GLY A 304 13.50 3.63 9.31
CA GLY A 304 13.68 3.33 7.89
C GLY A 304 13.95 4.58 7.07
N PHE A 305 14.46 4.38 5.86
CA PHE A 305 14.75 5.48 4.94
C PHE A 305 13.51 6.09 4.29
N GLY A 306 12.34 5.45 4.38
CA GLY A 306 11.14 5.84 3.64
C GLY A 306 11.46 6.01 2.15
N SER A 307 11.06 7.13 1.58
CA SER A 307 11.32 7.58 0.20
C SER A 307 12.58 8.44 0.06
N ALA A 308 13.67 8.09 0.74
CA ALA A 308 14.97 8.72 0.53
C ALA A 308 15.53 8.56 -0.91
N GLY A 309 14.97 7.67 -1.73
CA GLY A 309 15.38 7.52 -3.13
C GLY A 309 16.88 7.28 -3.27
N LEU A 310 17.54 8.05 -4.14
CA LEU A 310 18.99 7.95 -4.35
C LEU A 310 19.82 8.62 -3.26
N SER A 311 19.26 9.52 -2.43
CA SER A 311 20.01 10.20 -1.36
C SER A 311 20.55 9.20 -0.33
N ARG A 312 19.86 8.07 -0.17
CA ARG A 312 20.30 6.92 0.62
C ARG A 312 21.61 6.32 0.10
N LEU A 313 21.78 6.17 -1.22
CA LEU A 313 23.00 5.57 -1.81
C LEU A 313 24.24 6.43 -1.55
N VAL A 314 24.07 7.75 -1.49
CA VAL A 314 25.18 8.70 -1.29
C VAL A 314 25.35 9.12 0.19
N ASN A 315 24.53 8.57 1.10
CA ASN A 315 24.48 8.94 2.52
C ASN A 315 24.28 10.46 2.78
N THR A 316 23.71 11.20 1.81
CA THR A 316 23.55 12.66 1.90
C THR A 316 22.23 13.09 2.55
N GLY A 317 21.45 12.16 3.13
CA GLY A 317 20.06 12.45 3.49
C GLY A 317 19.38 11.56 4.55
N GLY A 318 20.05 11.10 5.61
CA GLY A 318 19.28 10.64 6.77
C GLY A 318 19.98 9.76 7.79
N THR A 319 20.34 10.35 8.93
CA THR A 319 20.49 9.66 10.23
C THR A 319 19.17 9.65 11.04
N GLN A 320 18.12 10.30 10.54
CA GLN A 320 16.80 10.34 11.19
C GLN A 320 15.83 9.34 10.55
N ALA A 321 15.05 8.64 11.37
CA ALA A 321 14.00 7.75 10.90
C ALA A 321 12.90 8.56 10.19
N ARG A 322 12.59 8.20 8.94
CA ARG A 322 11.60 8.88 8.10
C ARG A 322 10.27 8.13 7.99
N ARG A 323 10.16 6.98 8.67
CA ARG A 323 8.89 6.29 8.87
C ARG A 323 8.25 6.79 10.16
N ILE A 324 6.96 7.09 10.12
CA ILE A 324 6.20 7.49 11.30
C ILE A 324 5.81 6.24 12.08
N GLU A 325 6.09 6.27 13.39
CA GLU A 325 5.54 5.36 14.39
C GLU A 325 4.53 6.11 15.27
N HIS A 326 3.78 5.38 16.10
CA HIS A 326 2.77 5.99 16.97
C HIS A 326 3.47 6.82 18.04
N GLY A 327 3.12 8.10 18.11
CA GLY A 327 3.49 8.93 19.25
C GLY A 327 2.39 8.84 20.30
N TYR A 328 2.78 8.78 21.58
CA TYR A 328 1.83 8.64 22.67
C TYR A 328 1.62 9.95 23.42
N VAL A 329 0.37 10.16 23.81
CA VAL A 329 -0.08 11.25 24.67
C VAL A 329 -0.41 10.69 26.04
N GLU A 330 0.22 11.21 27.09
CA GLU A 330 0.01 10.73 28.46
C GLU A 330 -1.20 11.39 29.12
N GLY A 331 -2.01 10.57 29.79
CA GLY A 331 -3.18 11.03 30.52
C GLY A 331 -2.87 11.76 31.82
N ALA A 332 -3.81 12.61 32.22
CA ALA A 332 -3.68 13.52 33.37
C ALA A 332 -2.44 14.44 33.33
N SER A 333 -1.97 14.78 32.12
CA SER A 333 -0.89 15.73 31.87
C SER A 333 -1.33 16.82 30.88
N LEU A 334 -0.47 17.79 30.60
CA LEU A 334 -0.70 18.78 29.53
C LEU A 334 -0.35 18.23 28.13
N SER A 335 0.07 16.96 28.04
CA SER A 335 0.34 16.30 26.78
C SER A 335 -0.92 16.19 25.95
N ARG A 336 -0.78 16.48 24.66
CA ARG A 336 -1.87 16.42 23.68
C ARG A 336 -1.32 16.22 22.27
N ALA A 337 -2.16 15.73 21.39
CA ALA A 337 -1.93 15.79 19.96
C ALA A 337 -2.88 16.81 19.35
N GLU A 338 -2.36 17.66 18.47
CA GLU A 338 -3.14 18.63 17.73
C GLU A 338 -3.13 18.25 16.25
N TYR A 339 -4.32 18.17 15.66
CA TYR A 339 -4.51 17.93 14.24
C TYR A 339 -5.09 19.20 13.61
N THR A 340 -4.33 19.82 12.70
CA THR A 340 -4.78 21.00 11.96
C THR A 340 -5.26 20.56 10.60
N PHE A 341 -6.56 20.71 10.36
CA PHE A 341 -7.17 20.43 9.07
C PHE A 341 -7.28 21.70 8.26
N SER A 342 -7.14 21.57 6.94
CA SER A 342 -7.33 22.67 5.98
C SER A 342 -8.49 22.33 5.04
N ASP A 343 -9.03 23.36 4.38
CA ASP A 343 -10.09 23.20 3.37
C ASP A 343 -11.40 22.58 3.94
N VAL A 344 -11.72 22.99 5.17
CA VAL A 344 -12.98 22.71 5.89
C VAL A 344 -13.96 23.84 5.62
N THR A 345 -14.99 23.55 4.82
CA THR A 345 -15.96 24.53 4.34
C THR A 345 -17.39 23.98 4.43
N GLU A 346 -18.36 24.88 4.50
CA GLU A 346 -19.79 24.55 4.56
C GLU A 346 -20.25 23.72 3.34
N ASP A 347 -19.71 24.02 2.15
CA ASP A 347 -20.01 23.27 0.92
C ASP A 347 -19.60 21.79 0.99
N LYS A 348 -18.52 21.48 1.71
CA LYS A 348 -18.03 20.09 1.87
C LYS A 348 -18.67 19.36 3.03
N TYR A 349 -19.12 20.09 4.04
CA TYR A 349 -19.58 19.56 5.33
C TYR A 349 -20.89 20.25 5.75
N PRO A 350 -21.98 20.10 4.98
CA PRO A 350 -23.19 20.89 5.17
C PRO A 350 -23.92 20.58 6.48
N GLU A 351 -23.82 19.35 6.99
CA GLU A 351 -24.54 18.90 8.20
C GLU A 351 -23.65 18.90 9.46
N GLY A 352 -22.34 19.12 9.28
CA GLY A 352 -21.32 18.92 10.32
C GLY A 352 -20.13 18.12 9.78
N ILE A 353 -19.13 17.89 10.62
CA ILE A 353 -17.90 17.20 10.23
C ILE A 353 -17.92 15.77 10.79
N PRO A 354 -18.09 14.74 9.95
CA PRO A 354 -17.85 13.36 10.34
C PRO A 354 -16.35 13.12 10.49
N ILE A 355 -15.96 12.66 11.67
CA ILE A 355 -14.60 12.29 12.03
C ILE A 355 -14.58 10.80 12.30
N GLU A 356 -13.53 10.14 11.84
CA GLU A 356 -13.25 8.79 12.27
C GLU A 356 -11.83 8.73 12.83
N PHE A 357 -11.66 7.98 13.90
CA PHE A 357 -10.33 7.70 14.43
C PHE A 357 -10.14 6.27 14.91
N THR A 358 -8.89 5.83 14.91
CA THR A 358 -8.47 4.52 15.39
C THR A 358 -7.25 4.71 16.28
N LEU A 359 -7.51 5.00 17.55
CA LEU A 359 -6.46 5.29 18.53
C LEU A 359 -6.03 4.00 19.23
N ARG A 360 -4.75 3.94 19.62
CA ARG A 360 -4.22 2.86 20.47
C ARG A 360 -4.27 3.27 21.92
N ALA A 361 -4.57 2.33 22.80
CA ALA A 361 -4.41 2.54 24.23
C ALA A 361 -3.17 1.76 24.71
N PHE A 362 -2.22 2.45 25.34
CA PHE A 362 -1.14 1.78 26.06
C PHE A 362 -1.39 1.92 27.56
N ARG A 363 -1.57 0.78 28.22
CA ARG A 363 -1.81 0.74 29.66
C ARG A 363 -0.52 0.47 30.43
N SER A 364 -0.07 1.42 31.25
CA SER A 364 1.10 1.21 32.13
C SER A 364 0.75 0.36 33.36
N LEU A 365 -0.49 0.48 33.84
CA LEU A 365 -1.04 -0.24 34.99
C LEU A 365 -2.32 -0.96 34.56
N LYS A 366 -2.35 -2.29 34.70
CA LYS A 366 -3.50 -3.15 34.40
C LYS A 366 -4.31 -3.43 35.67
N GLY A 367 -4.90 -2.38 36.27
CA GLY A 367 -5.79 -2.52 37.44
C GLY A 367 -7.19 -2.93 37.02
N ASP A 368 -7.87 -2.04 36.28
CA ASP A 368 -9.13 -2.32 35.61
C ASP A 368 -8.85 -2.64 34.14
N ILE A 369 -9.35 -3.77 33.66
CA ILE A 369 -9.24 -4.22 32.26
C ILE A 369 -10.58 -4.17 31.52
N ILE A 370 -11.68 -3.88 32.23
CA ILE A 370 -13.03 -3.85 31.68
C ILE A 370 -13.29 -2.48 31.07
N THR A 371 -13.00 -1.41 31.81
CA THR A 371 -13.17 -0.04 31.30
C THR A 371 -12.07 0.29 30.30
N GLY A 372 -12.44 0.77 29.11
CA GLY A 372 -11.55 1.33 28.10
C GLY A 372 -10.87 2.62 28.56
N VAL A 373 -9.74 2.95 27.94
CA VAL A 373 -9.05 4.21 28.24
C VAL A 373 -9.87 5.37 27.69
N GLN A 374 -10.10 6.39 28.52
CA GLN A 374 -10.90 7.55 28.20
C GLN A 374 -10.05 8.64 27.53
N GLY A 375 -10.60 9.22 26.48
CA GLY A 375 -10.04 10.37 25.77
C GLY A 375 -11.02 11.53 25.66
N THR A 376 -10.50 12.71 25.39
CA THR A 376 -11.30 13.87 24.97
C THR A 376 -10.86 14.36 23.61
N LEU A 377 -11.84 14.73 22.78
CA LEU A 377 -11.66 15.48 21.57
C LEU A 377 -12.22 16.89 21.77
N THR A 378 -11.43 17.92 21.42
CA THR A 378 -11.85 19.32 21.49
C THR A 378 -11.62 19.98 20.16
N VAL A 379 -12.58 20.78 19.70
CA VAL A 379 -12.46 21.58 18.48
C VAL A 379 -12.00 22.98 18.87
N GLN A 380 -10.94 23.47 18.25
CA GLN A 380 -10.32 24.75 18.57
C GLN A 380 -10.13 25.60 17.31
N HIS A 381 -10.27 26.91 17.47
CA HIS A 381 -9.85 27.83 16.42
C HIS A 381 -8.30 27.82 16.30
N PRO A 382 -7.72 27.79 15.08
CA PRO A 382 -6.27 27.67 14.90
C PRO A 382 -5.43 28.74 15.63
N THR A 383 -5.89 29.99 15.61
CA THR A 383 -5.18 31.15 16.17
C THR A 383 -5.86 31.85 17.36
N LYS A 384 -7.19 31.86 17.43
CA LYS A 384 -7.96 32.52 18.51
C LYS A 384 -8.17 31.56 19.68
N PRO A 385 -8.22 32.03 20.94
CA PRO A 385 -8.50 31.21 22.13
C PRO A 385 -10.00 30.90 22.24
N ILE A 386 -10.54 30.22 21.24
CA ILE A 386 -11.93 29.76 21.15
C ILE A 386 -11.89 28.24 21.06
N GLU A 387 -12.57 27.56 21.98
CA GLU A 387 -12.60 26.10 22.03
C GLU A 387 -13.98 25.55 22.40
N SER A 388 -14.32 24.38 21.84
CA SER A 388 -15.53 23.65 22.21
C SER A 388 -15.40 23.00 23.59
N ASN A 389 -16.53 22.62 24.17
CA ASN A 389 -16.53 21.65 25.26
C ASN A 389 -15.94 20.31 24.77
N PRO A 390 -15.26 19.55 25.65
CA PRO A 390 -14.61 18.30 25.26
C PRO A 390 -15.64 17.20 25.02
N PHE A 391 -15.61 16.62 23.81
CA PHE A 391 -16.31 15.38 23.48
C PHE A 391 -15.56 14.22 24.11
N ARG A 392 -16.16 13.57 25.10
CA ARG A 392 -15.57 12.40 25.78
C ARG A 392 -15.85 11.15 24.97
N PHE A 393 -14.83 10.32 24.82
CA PHE A 393 -14.97 9.02 24.17
C PHE A 393 -14.14 7.96 24.90
N GLU A 394 -14.55 6.71 24.74
CA GLU A 394 -13.82 5.54 25.22
C GLU A 394 -13.09 4.90 24.04
N VAL A 395 -11.79 4.64 24.19
CA VAL A 395 -10.97 4.13 23.10
C VAL A 395 -11.34 2.69 22.79
N LYS A 396 -11.88 2.49 21.59
CA LYS A 396 -12.17 1.17 21.02
C LYS A 396 -10.92 0.65 20.31
N GLU A 397 -10.09 -0.13 21.01
CA GLU A 397 -8.88 -0.69 20.42
C GLU A 397 -9.22 -1.58 19.21
N PHE A 398 -8.48 -1.41 18.12
CA PHE A 398 -8.64 -2.16 16.86
C PHE A 398 -9.97 -1.95 16.11
N GLN A 399 -10.83 -1.05 16.57
CA GLN A 399 -12.05 -0.67 15.89
C GLN A 399 -12.00 0.81 15.50
N VAL A 400 -12.74 1.16 14.46
CA VAL A 400 -12.91 2.56 14.05
C VAL A 400 -13.97 3.17 14.96
N ASP A 401 -13.65 4.31 15.58
CA ASP A 401 -14.63 5.11 16.30
C ASP A 401 -15.10 6.25 15.40
N ASP A 402 -16.40 6.28 15.12
CA ASP A 402 -17.04 7.28 14.27
C ASP A 402 -17.65 8.34 15.21
N GLN A 403 -17.21 9.59 15.06
CA GLN A 403 -17.68 10.75 15.83
C GLN A 403 -18.21 11.82 14.86
N PHE A 404 -19.16 12.63 15.34
CA PHE A 404 -19.75 13.69 14.53
C PHE A 404 -19.63 15.03 15.25
N ILE A 405 -18.97 15.99 14.61
CA ILE A 405 -18.94 17.37 15.09
C ILE A 405 -20.17 18.09 14.54
N PRO A 406 -21.11 18.53 15.41
CA PRO A 406 -22.28 19.28 14.97
C PRO A 406 -21.92 20.71 14.52
N LEU A 407 -22.80 21.33 13.73
CA LEU A 407 -22.65 22.73 13.28
C LEU A 407 -22.66 23.74 14.43
N GLU A 408 -23.37 23.42 15.51
CA GLU A 408 -23.46 24.22 16.72
C GLU A 408 -23.06 23.37 17.92
N MET A 409 -22.19 23.91 18.77
CA MET A 409 -21.68 23.21 19.94
C MET A 409 -21.45 24.18 21.09
N GLU A 410 -21.59 23.72 22.33
CA GLU A 410 -21.22 24.53 23.48
C GLU A 410 -19.69 24.67 23.57
N GLY A 411 -19.22 25.86 23.93
CA GLY A 411 -17.80 26.10 24.14
C GLY A 411 -17.53 27.44 24.83
N THR A 412 -16.26 27.80 24.87
CA THR A 412 -15.77 29.02 25.52
C THR A 412 -15.08 29.92 24.50
N ASN A 413 -15.48 31.18 24.45
CA ASN A 413 -14.83 32.22 23.68
C ASN A 413 -14.19 33.22 24.65
N ILE A 414 -12.86 33.18 24.81
CA ILE A 414 -12.03 34.06 25.67
C ILE A 414 -12.39 33.98 27.17
N THR A 415 -13.61 34.34 27.55
CA THR A 415 -14.15 34.33 28.93
C THR A 415 -15.66 34.03 29.02
N GLU A 416 -16.40 33.95 27.91
CA GLU A 416 -17.84 33.67 27.92
C GLU A 416 -18.13 32.26 27.39
N THR A 417 -18.91 31.50 28.15
CA THR A 417 -19.43 30.19 27.75
C THR A 417 -20.74 30.37 26.99
N GLY A 418 -20.85 29.77 25.81
CA GLY A 418 -22.05 29.85 24.99
C GLY A 418 -22.06 28.86 23.84
N THR A 419 -23.09 28.94 22.99
CA THR A 419 -23.18 28.17 21.75
C THR A 419 -22.27 28.78 20.70
N LEU A 420 -21.29 28.01 20.23
CA LEU A 420 -20.37 28.35 19.15
C LEU A 420 -20.85 27.70 17.85
N SER A 421 -20.77 28.45 16.76
CA SER A 421 -20.96 27.93 15.42
C SER A 421 -19.63 27.45 14.84
N LEU A 422 -19.62 26.24 14.28
CA LEU A 422 -18.44 25.61 13.70
C LEU A 422 -17.75 26.53 12.68
N TYR A 423 -18.47 27.00 11.66
CA TYR A 423 -17.87 27.78 10.57
C TYR A 423 -17.59 29.24 10.91
N LYS A 424 -18.37 29.84 11.82
CA LYS A 424 -18.21 31.26 12.15
C LYS A 424 -17.17 31.50 13.24
N ASP A 425 -17.09 30.59 14.22
CA ASP A 425 -16.32 30.80 15.45
C ASP A 425 -15.09 29.90 15.56
N LEU A 426 -15.12 28.68 14.99
CA LEU A 426 -14.04 27.68 15.16
C LEU A 426 -13.20 27.46 13.89
N VAL A 427 -13.77 27.66 12.70
CA VAL A 427 -13.04 27.63 11.44
C VAL A 427 -12.48 29.02 11.13
N ASP A 428 -11.22 29.10 10.71
CA ASP A 428 -10.61 30.37 10.31
C ASP A 428 -11.02 30.82 8.90
N GLU A 429 -10.61 32.03 8.50
CA GLU A 429 -10.90 32.60 7.17
C GLU A 429 -10.29 31.79 6.01
N ASN A 430 -9.31 30.93 6.29
CA ASN A 430 -8.65 30.05 5.31
C ASN A 430 -9.29 28.64 5.28
N GLY A 431 -10.35 28.40 6.05
CA GLY A 431 -10.99 27.08 6.15
C GLY A 431 -10.18 26.09 7.00
N GLN A 432 -9.40 26.57 7.96
CA GLN A 432 -8.61 25.75 8.89
C GLN A 432 -9.31 25.58 10.23
N VAL A 433 -9.20 24.37 10.80
CA VAL A 433 -9.72 24.04 12.12
C VAL A 433 -8.74 23.12 12.84
N LYS A 434 -8.64 23.26 14.16
CA LYS A 434 -7.76 22.44 14.99
C LYS A 434 -8.58 21.47 15.81
N ILE A 435 -8.20 20.19 15.81
CA ILE A 435 -8.79 19.15 16.62
C ILE A 435 -7.73 18.65 17.60
N VAL A 436 -8.04 18.73 18.89
CA VAL A 436 -7.12 18.41 19.98
C VAL A 436 -7.57 17.15 20.67
N VAL A 437 -6.69 16.15 20.72
CA VAL A 437 -6.92 14.87 21.39
C VAL A 437 -6.08 14.80 22.66
N ARG A 438 -6.72 14.44 23.78
CA ARG A 438 -6.07 14.24 25.09
C ARG A 438 -6.49 12.92 25.71
N CYS A 439 -5.59 12.33 26.48
CA CYS A 439 -5.91 11.21 27.37
C CYS A 439 -6.34 11.76 28.73
N ILE A 440 -7.41 11.20 29.31
CA ILE A 440 -7.91 11.64 30.62
C ILE A 440 -7.28 10.80 31.73
N ASP A 441 -7.13 9.50 31.49
CA ASP A 441 -6.80 8.55 32.55
C ASP A 441 -5.33 8.65 33.02
N PRO A 442 -5.10 8.90 34.32
CA PRO A 442 -3.76 9.03 34.86
C PRO A 442 -2.89 7.80 34.62
N GLY A 443 -1.68 8.01 34.11
CA GLY A 443 -0.72 6.94 33.85
C GLY A 443 -1.07 6.03 32.67
N GLN A 444 -2.14 6.32 31.92
CA GLN A 444 -2.44 5.66 30.65
C GLN A 444 -2.01 6.55 29.48
N TYR A 445 -1.91 5.96 28.29
CA TYR A 445 -1.37 6.63 27.12
C TYR A 445 -2.24 6.36 25.90
N LEU A 446 -2.47 7.38 25.08
CA LEU A 446 -3.11 7.25 23.78
C LEU A 446 -2.07 7.36 22.67
N GLY A 447 -1.88 6.26 21.94
CA GLY A 447 -0.99 6.18 20.79
C GLY A 447 -1.72 6.57 19.52
N MET A 448 -1.14 7.48 18.76
CA MET A 448 -1.74 7.98 17.52
C MET A 448 -0.68 8.45 16.52
N THR A 449 -1.08 8.47 15.26
CA THR A 449 -0.31 8.94 14.10
C THR A 449 -1.14 9.94 13.31
N GLN A 450 -0.51 10.58 12.32
CA GLN A 450 -1.21 11.50 11.42
C GLN A 450 -2.41 10.84 10.71
N SER A 451 -2.34 9.52 10.45
CA SER A 451 -3.41 8.79 9.76
C SER A 451 -4.53 8.27 10.66
N ASP A 452 -4.33 8.30 11.98
CA ASP A 452 -5.29 7.68 12.91
C ASP A 452 -6.49 8.57 13.20
N LEU A 453 -6.48 9.85 12.78
CA LEU A 453 -7.62 10.76 12.85
C LEU A 453 -7.76 11.50 11.52
N TYR A 454 -8.93 11.37 10.88
CA TYR A 454 -9.20 12.03 9.60
C TYR A 454 -10.67 12.46 9.50
N LEU A 455 -10.91 13.44 8.63
CA LEU A 455 -12.27 13.86 8.28
C LEU A 455 -12.77 13.02 7.10
N LYS A 456 -14.07 12.74 7.08
CA LYS A 456 -14.71 11.92 6.04
C LYS A 456 -15.72 12.73 5.20
N PRO A 457 -15.27 13.56 4.24
CA PRO A 457 -16.17 14.36 3.41
C PRO A 457 -17.04 13.54 2.46
N ALA A 458 -16.57 12.38 2.01
CA ALA A 458 -17.27 11.56 1.02
C ALA A 458 -16.88 10.08 1.11
N GLU A 459 -17.74 9.23 0.57
CA GLU A 459 -17.49 7.80 0.36
C GLU A 459 -17.65 7.46 -1.13
N ASN A 460 -16.72 6.68 -1.66
CA ASN A 460 -16.80 6.10 -3.00
C ASN A 460 -17.46 4.72 -2.96
N SER A 461 -17.84 4.21 -4.13
CA SER A 461 -18.36 2.85 -4.23
C SER A 461 -17.27 1.80 -3.96
N PHE A 462 -17.62 0.78 -3.17
CA PHE A 462 -16.73 -0.35 -2.90
C PHE A 462 -16.25 -1.04 -4.18
N ALA A 463 -17.14 -1.25 -5.15
CA ALA A 463 -16.80 -1.90 -6.42
C ALA A 463 -15.69 -1.15 -7.20
N TRP A 464 -15.76 0.18 -7.23
CA TRP A 464 -14.72 0.99 -7.87
C TRP A 464 -13.41 0.91 -7.10
N ASN A 465 -13.45 0.95 -5.78
CA ASN A 465 -12.26 0.83 -4.95
C ASN A 465 -11.58 -0.54 -5.09
N LEU A 466 -12.37 -1.62 -5.08
CA LEU A 466 -11.90 -2.98 -5.34
C LEU A 466 -11.25 -3.09 -6.73
N THR A 467 -11.85 -2.46 -7.75
CA THR A 467 -11.28 -2.38 -9.10
C THR A 467 -9.90 -1.71 -9.10
N LYS A 468 -9.72 -0.61 -8.36
CA LYS A 468 -8.40 0.05 -8.19
C LYS A 468 -7.37 -0.89 -7.55
N GLY A 469 -7.78 -1.70 -6.58
CA GLY A 469 -6.96 -2.79 -6.02
C GLY A 469 -6.49 -3.79 -7.08
N PHE A 470 -7.41 -4.28 -7.92
CA PHE A 470 -7.06 -5.19 -9.04
C PHE A 470 -6.18 -4.53 -10.11
N ILE A 471 -6.35 -3.23 -10.38
CA ILE A 471 -5.45 -2.50 -11.29
C ILE A 471 -4.02 -2.49 -10.74
N SER A 472 -3.83 -2.33 -9.42
CA SER A 472 -2.50 -2.43 -8.80
C SER A 472 -1.87 -3.81 -8.99
N ILE A 473 -2.65 -4.89 -8.82
CA ILE A 473 -2.20 -6.27 -9.09
C ILE A 473 -1.84 -6.46 -10.56
N TRP A 474 -2.65 -5.92 -11.47
CA TRP A 474 -2.37 -5.96 -12.92
C TRP A 474 -1.07 -5.23 -13.28
N LEU A 475 -0.77 -4.08 -12.65
CA LEU A 475 0.48 -3.35 -12.85
C LEU A 475 1.71 -4.15 -12.38
N GLN A 476 1.62 -4.84 -11.24
CA GLN A 476 2.69 -5.73 -10.77
C GLN A 476 2.92 -6.91 -11.71
N MET A 477 1.84 -7.48 -12.24
CA MET A 477 1.92 -8.52 -13.25
C MET A 477 2.63 -8.03 -14.53
N VAL A 478 2.32 -6.81 -15.00
CA VAL A 478 3.00 -6.19 -16.16
C VAL A 478 4.51 -6.05 -15.88
N LEU A 479 4.91 -5.65 -14.68
CA LEU A 479 6.32 -5.58 -14.27
C LEU A 479 6.99 -6.95 -14.39
N ILE A 480 6.41 -7.99 -13.79
CA ILE A 480 6.97 -9.35 -13.84
C ILE A 480 7.07 -9.87 -15.27
N ILE A 481 6.04 -9.66 -16.09
CA ILE A 481 6.06 -10.03 -17.52
C ILE A 481 7.21 -9.31 -18.23
N SER A 482 7.43 -8.03 -17.95
CA SER A 482 8.47 -7.24 -18.60
C SER A 482 9.88 -7.74 -18.27
N PHE A 483 10.16 -8.00 -16.98
CA PHE A 483 11.42 -8.63 -16.56
C PHE A 483 11.56 -10.05 -17.10
N GLY A 484 10.50 -10.85 -17.07
CA GLY A 484 10.49 -12.21 -17.59
C GLY A 484 10.79 -12.28 -19.08
N VAL A 485 10.13 -11.44 -19.89
CA VAL A 485 10.42 -11.32 -21.33
C VAL A 485 11.85 -10.85 -21.56
N MET A 486 12.33 -9.85 -20.79
CA MET A 486 13.72 -9.38 -20.89
C MET A 486 14.73 -10.50 -20.66
N PHE A 487 14.66 -11.22 -19.54
CA PHE A 487 15.56 -12.34 -19.25
C PHE A 487 15.46 -13.45 -20.29
N SER A 488 14.26 -13.70 -20.81
CA SER A 488 14.01 -14.71 -21.85
C SER A 488 14.72 -14.43 -23.19
N THR A 489 15.19 -13.19 -23.43
CA THR A 489 15.92 -12.84 -24.67
C THR A 489 17.35 -13.40 -24.72
N PHE A 490 18.00 -13.61 -23.57
CA PHE A 490 19.40 -14.06 -23.51
C PHE A 490 19.64 -15.29 -22.63
N LEU A 491 18.71 -15.66 -21.75
CA LEU A 491 18.81 -16.86 -20.91
C LEU A 491 18.00 -18.03 -21.49
N ASN A 492 18.34 -19.24 -21.06
CA ASN A 492 17.50 -20.42 -21.27
C ASN A 492 16.27 -20.36 -20.35
N GLY A 493 15.17 -21.02 -20.72
CA GLY A 493 13.89 -20.92 -20.00
C GLY A 493 13.98 -21.12 -18.48
N SER A 494 14.70 -22.15 -18.01
CA SER A 494 14.89 -22.41 -16.58
C SER A 494 15.71 -21.33 -15.87
N VAL A 495 16.74 -20.78 -16.54
CA VAL A 495 17.61 -19.75 -15.96
C VAL A 495 16.90 -18.40 -15.95
N ALA A 496 16.12 -18.09 -17.00
CA ALA A 496 15.25 -16.92 -17.05
C ALA A 496 14.22 -16.96 -15.92
N MET A 497 13.61 -18.13 -15.69
CA MET A 497 12.66 -18.35 -14.60
C MET A 497 13.27 -18.09 -13.23
N LEU A 498 14.46 -18.66 -12.96
CA LEU A 498 15.17 -18.44 -11.70
C LEU A 498 15.57 -16.96 -11.53
N ALA A 499 16.07 -16.31 -12.58
CA ALA A 499 16.44 -14.90 -12.53
C ALA A 499 15.23 -13.99 -12.24
N THR A 500 14.11 -14.19 -12.94
CA THR A 500 12.86 -13.46 -12.66
C THR A 500 12.34 -13.74 -11.27
N PHE A 501 12.41 -14.99 -10.79
CA PHE A 501 12.00 -15.34 -9.43
C PHE A 501 12.83 -14.59 -8.38
N ILE A 502 14.16 -14.56 -8.53
CA ILE A 502 15.05 -13.81 -7.64
C ILE A 502 14.73 -12.31 -7.68
N CYS A 503 14.47 -11.73 -8.86
CA CYS A 503 14.05 -10.33 -8.96
C CYS A 503 12.72 -10.06 -8.22
N VAL A 504 11.75 -10.97 -8.29
CA VAL A 504 10.49 -10.85 -7.56
C VAL A 504 10.74 -10.92 -6.06
N VAL A 505 11.51 -11.90 -5.58
CA VAL A 505 11.84 -12.04 -4.14
C VAL A 505 12.57 -10.82 -3.60
N LEU A 506 13.56 -10.31 -4.34
CA LEU A 506 14.28 -9.09 -3.97
C LEU A 506 13.37 -7.86 -4.02
N GLY A 507 12.46 -7.77 -4.99
CA GLY A 507 11.45 -6.71 -5.05
C GLY A 507 10.52 -6.72 -3.84
N PHE A 508 10.07 -7.89 -3.39
CA PHE A 508 9.29 -8.08 -2.15
C PHE A 508 10.11 -7.78 -0.88
N SER A 509 11.42 -8.00 -0.92
CA SER A 509 12.31 -7.78 0.24
C SER A 509 12.91 -6.37 0.28
N ALA A 510 12.61 -5.50 -0.68
CA ALA A 510 13.25 -4.20 -0.83
C ALA A 510 13.11 -3.33 0.42
N GLU A 511 11.91 -3.23 0.99
CA GLU A 511 11.68 -2.45 2.22
C GLU A 511 12.49 -2.99 3.41
N SER A 512 12.57 -4.32 3.57
CA SER A 512 13.37 -4.95 4.63
C SER A 512 14.87 -4.69 4.45
N ILE A 513 15.37 -4.70 3.20
CA ILE A 513 16.77 -4.37 2.89
C ILE A 513 17.05 -2.91 3.24
N TYR A 514 16.13 -2.00 2.93
CA TYR A 514 16.25 -0.58 3.28
C TYR A 514 16.25 -0.37 4.79
N GLU A 515 15.40 -1.09 5.52
CA GLU A 515 15.32 -1.05 6.98
C GLU A 515 16.63 -1.51 7.62
N ALA A 516 17.14 -2.67 7.21
CA ALA A 516 18.40 -3.22 7.71
C ALA A 516 19.58 -2.28 7.44
N ARG A 517 19.65 -1.68 6.24
CA ARG A 517 20.67 -0.66 5.92
C ARG A 517 20.52 0.58 6.81
N PHE A 518 19.30 0.99 7.15
CA PHE A 518 19.06 2.17 8.00
C PHE A 518 19.64 1.96 9.39
N TYR A 519 19.35 0.83 10.03
CA TYR A 519 19.88 0.53 11.36
C TYR A 519 21.41 0.47 11.38
N GLN A 520 22.01 -0.04 10.31
CA GLN A 520 23.45 -0.06 10.15
C GLN A 520 24.06 1.34 10.06
N VAL A 521 23.44 2.26 9.31
CA VAL A 521 23.90 3.65 9.19
C VAL A 521 23.74 4.42 10.50
N VAL A 522 22.65 4.19 11.24
CA VAL A 522 22.39 4.86 12.53
C VAL A 522 23.16 4.20 13.69
N GLY A 523 23.78 3.03 13.46
CA GLY A 523 24.53 2.30 14.49
C GLY A 523 23.64 1.67 15.57
N ARG A 524 22.39 1.31 15.24
CA ARG A 524 21.48 0.59 16.16
C ARG A 524 21.58 -0.92 15.94
N SER A 525 21.68 -1.69 17.03
CA SER A 525 21.70 -3.16 16.99
C SER A 525 20.29 -3.73 16.76
N MET A 526 19.89 -3.85 15.50
CA MET A 526 18.59 -4.38 15.07
C MET A 526 18.81 -5.43 13.98
N GLY A 527 19.57 -6.48 14.34
CA GLY A 527 20.12 -7.47 13.42
C GLY A 527 20.98 -6.87 12.31
N GLY A 528 22.24 -7.28 12.25
CA GLY A 528 23.11 -6.87 11.16
C GLY A 528 22.73 -7.47 9.80
N GLY A 529 23.68 -7.46 8.88
CA GLY A 529 23.48 -8.04 7.56
C GLY A 529 23.35 -9.56 7.58
N PRO A 530 23.34 -10.19 6.39
CA PRO A 530 23.11 -11.63 6.26
C PRO A 530 24.08 -12.50 7.06
N VAL A 531 25.35 -12.11 7.16
CA VAL A 531 26.38 -12.88 7.89
C VAL A 531 26.14 -12.81 9.39
N GLU A 532 25.92 -11.62 9.93
CA GLU A 532 25.56 -11.43 11.35
C GLU A 532 24.27 -12.21 11.68
N SER A 533 23.27 -12.15 10.81
CA SER A 533 22.01 -12.88 10.99
C SER A 533 22.20 -14.40 11.07
N VAL A 534 23.07 -14.98 10.24
CA VAL A 534 23.41 -16.42 10.30
C VAL A 534 24.15 -16.74 11.60
N VAL A 535 25.11 -15.91 12.02
CA VAL A 535 25.84 -16.12 13.28
C VAL A 535 24.89 -16.08 14.48
N ARG A 536 23.99 -15.10 14.52
CA ARG A 536 22.97 -15.00 15.58
C ARG A 536 22.01 -16.16 15.57
N LEU A 537 21.58 -16.63 14.40
CA LEU A 537 20.69 -17.79 14.29
C LEU A 537 21.34 -19.06 14.86
N LEU A 538 22.63 -19.28 14.57
CA LEU A 538 23.39 -20.42 15.09
C LEU A 538 23.64 -20.33 16.60
N ARG A 539 23.84 -19.11 17.12
CA ARG A 539 24.03 -18.86 18.56
C ARG A 539 22.74 -18.68 19.35
N GLN A 540 21.61 -18.55 18.67
CA GLN A 540 20.31 -18.21 19.24
C GLN A 540 20.30 -16.84 19.96
N ASP A 541 21.12 -15.90 19.48
CA ASP A 541 21.18 -14.55 20.02
C ASP A 541 19.94 -13.74 19.62
N ALA A 542 19.45 -12.90 20.54
CA ALA A 542 18.32 -12.02 20.27
C ALA A 542 18.69 -10.96 19.22
N PHE A 543 17.82 -10.76 18.23
CA PHE A 543 17.98 -9.80 17.14
C PHE A 543 18.24 -8.35 17.59
N THR A 544 17.68 -7.96 18.73
CA THR A 544 17.72 -6.59 19.27
C THR A 544 18.93 -6.31 20.16
N THR A 545 19.77 -7.31 20.41
CA THR A 545 20.95 -7.20 21.28
C THR A 545 22.20 -6.96 20.45
N GLU A 546 23.26 -6.42 21.05
CA GLU A 546 24.55 -6.35 20.38
C GLU A 546 25.10 -7.75 20.08
N LEU A 547 25.92 -7.85 19.03
CA LEU A 547 26.56 -9.13 18.68
C LEU A 547 27.64 -9.44 19.72
N ASP A 548 27.44 -10.52 20.47
CA ASP A 548 28.34 -10.98 21.53
C ASP A 548 29.49 -11.83 20.97
N VAL A 549 30.39 -11.19 20.25
CA VAL A 549 31.63 -11.79 19.72
C VAL A 549 32.83 -10.91 20.02
N GLU A 550 34.01 -11.52 20.05
CA GLU A 550 35.27 -10.79 20.19
C GLU A 550 35.40 -9.68 19.12
N SER A 551 36.14 -8.62 19.45
CA SER A 551 36.21 -7.39 18.65
C SER A 551 36.69 -7.61 17.20
N ALA A 552 37.64 -8.52 16.98
CA ALA A 552 38.16 -8.83 15.65
C ALA A 552 37.12 -9.56 14.78
N PRO A 553 36.51 -10.69 15.21
CA PRO A 553 35.37 -11.29 14.52
C PRO A 553 34.21 -10.32 14.28
N LYS A 554 33.86 -9.48 15.28
CA LYS A 554 32.79 -8.47 15.17
C LYS A 554 33.04 -7.55 13.98
N MET A 555 34.25 -6.99 13.89
CA MET A 555 34.64 -6.06 12.84
C MET A 555 34.61 -6.69 11.45
N ILE A 556 35.07 -7.94 11.33
CA ILE A 556 35.06 -8.67 10.05
C ILE A 556 33.63 -8.93 9.60
N ILE A 557 32.79 -9.45 10.49
CA ILE A 557 31.38 -9.76 10.20
C ILE A 557 30.65 -8.48 9.75
N GLN A 558 30.75 -7.40 10.54
CA GLN A 558 30.10 -6.13 10.25
C GLN A 558 30.64 -5.48 8.96
N GLY A 559 31.94 -5.60 8.70
CA GLY A 559 32.56 -5.10 7.47
C GLY A 559 32.05 -5.81 6.22
N VAL A 560 31.99 -7.15 6.26
CA VAL A 560 31.45 -7.95 5.16
C VAL A 560 29.96 -7.65 4.95
N ASP A 561 29.19 -7.58 6.03
CA ASP A 561 27.77 -7.23 5.97
C ASP A 561 27.53 -5.83 5.41
N SER A 562 28.38 -4.85 5.73
CA SER A 562 28.30 -3.50 5.14
C SER A 562 28.40 -3.52 3.62
N VAL A 563 29.32 -4.32 3.08
CA VAL A 563 29.48 -4.46 1.62
C VAL A 563 28.29 -5.19 1.01
N ILE A 564 27.84 -6.29 1.62
CA ILE A 564 26.69 -7.06 1.14
C ILE A 564 25.43 -6.20 1.15
N MET A 565 25.15 -5.50 2.26
CA MET A 565 23.97 -4.65 2.40
C MET A 565 23.98 -3.47 1.44
N TYR A 566 25.15 -2.87 1.19
CA TYR A 566 25.27 -1.81 0.17
C TYR A 566 24.96 -2.34 -1.24
N CYS A 567 25.48 -3.50 -1.60
CA CYS A 567 25.18 -4.16 -2.89
C CYS A 567 23.69 -4.54 -3.00
N LEU A 568 23.10 -5.11 -1.94
CA LEU A 568 21.69 -5.46 -1.91
C LEU A 568 20.80 -4.23 -2.03
N ASP A 569 21.14 -3.12 -1.39
CA ASP A 569 20.39 -1.87 -1.52
C ASP A 569 20.46 -1.30 -2.95
N LEU A 570 21.65 -1.33 -3.57
CA LEU A 570 21.80 -0.94 -4.97
C LEU A 570 20.90 -1.78 -5.89
N ILE A 571 20.90 -3.10 -5.71
CA ILE A 571 20.05 -4.01 -6.49
C ILE A 571 18.57 -3.75 -6.21
N ALA A 572 18.17 -3.61 -4.94
CA ALA A 572 16.79 -3.35 -4.55
C ALA A 572 16.28 -2.01 -5.11
N THR A 573 17.14 -1.00 -5.20
CA THR A 573 16.81 0.31 -5.79
C THR A 573 16.63 0.23 -7.30
N ALA A 574 17.29 -0.74 -7.96
CA ALA A 574 17.13 -1.02 -9.39
C ALA A 574 15.95 -1.92 -9.72
N LEU A 575 15.26 -2.48 -8.71
CA LEU A 575 14.09 -3.34 -8.87
C LEU A 575 12.82 -2.59 -8.44
N PRO A 576 11.65 -2.96 -9.01
CA PRO A 576 10.40 -2.38 -8.57
C PRO A 576 10.10 -2.76 -7.12
N ASN A 577 9.63 -1.78 -6.34
CA ASN A 577 9.22 -1.97 -4.96
C ASN A 577 7.80 -2.56 -4.91
N LEU A 578 7.71 -3.89 -4.98
CA LEU A 578 6.44 -4.63 -4.98
C LEU A 578 5.63 -4.46 -3.67
N PRO A 579 6.23 -4.38 -2.46
CA PRO A 579 5.50 -4.15 -1.22
C PRO A 579 4.64 -2.88 -1.24
N LYS A 580 5.16 -1.77 -1.79
CA LYS A 580 4.38 -0.52 -1.93
C LYS A 580 3.19 -0.67 -2.88
N MET A 581 3.31 -1.47 -3.92
CA MET A 581 2.17 -1.77 -4.82
C MET A 581 1.17 -2.74 -4.17
N MET A 582 1.64 -3.59 -3.26
CA MET A 582 0.83 -4.51 -2.48
C MET A 582 0.03 -3.85 -1.36
N GLN A 583 0.58 -2.79 -0.76
CA GLN A 583 -0.10 -2.00 0.25
C GLN A 583 -1.43 -1.40 -0.26
N THR A 584 -1.61 -1.23 -1.58
CA THR A 584 -2.90 -0.84 -2.19
C THR A 584 -4.04 -1.81 -1.81
N ALA A 585 -3.75 -3.10 -1.61
CA ALA A 585 -4.75 -4.06 -1.14
C ALA A 585 -5.16 -3.80 0.32
N GLU A 586 -4.27 -3.26 1.15
CA GLU A 586 -4.56 -2.88 2.52
C GLU A 586 -5.50 -1.67 2.61
N PHE A 587 -5.41 -0.72 1.67
CA PHE A 587 -6.38 0.39 1.57
C PHE A 587 -7.80 -0.16 1.34
N VAL A 588 -7.97 -1.01 0.34
CA VAL A 588 -9.28 -1.60 0.02
C VAL A 588 -9.79 -2.45 1.19
N ALA A 589 -8.92 -3.28 1.78
CA ALA A 589 -9.30 -4.14 2.91
C ALA A 589 -9.65 -3.34 4.16
N SER A 590 -8.97 -2.22 4.39
CA SER A 590 -9.26 -1.32 5.51
C SER A 590 -10.39 -0.33 5.19
N GLY A 591 -11.12 -0.48 4.08
CA GLY A 591 -12.24 0.39 3.73
C GLY A 591 -11.86 1.84 3.38
N PHE A 592 -10.62 2.08 2.96
CA PHE A 592 -10.12 3.37 2.47
C PHE A 592 -10.08 3.39 0.95
N ASP A 593 -10.45 4.52 0.36
CA ASP A 593 -10.33 4.75 -1.07
C ASP A 593 -8.86 4.77 -1.49
N VAL A 594 -8.55 3.97 -2.52
CA VAL A 594 -7.23 4.00 -3.15
C VAL A 594 -7.07 5.35 -3.85
N LEU A 595 -6.17 6.17 -3.30
CA LEU A 595 -5.85 7.50 -3.81
C LEU A 595 -5.45 7.46 -5.29
N GLY A 596 -6.07 8.29 -6.11
CA GLY A 596 -5.76 8.38 -7.54
C GLY A 596 -4.29 8.76 -7.81
N GLY A 597 -3.72 9.62 -6.94
CA GLY A 597 -2.30 9.95 -6.96
C GLY A 597 -1.41 8.72 -6.79
N LEU A 598 -1.69 7.86 -5.82
CA LEU A 598 -0.95 6.62 -5.58
C LEU A 598 -1.01 5.67 -6.79
N LEU A 599 -2.20 5.49 -7.37
CA LEU A 599 -2.37 4.66 -8.56
C LEU A 599 -1.59 5.21 -9.77
N ALA A 600 -1.58 6.54 -9.96
CA ALA A 600 -0.80 7.19 -11.00
C ALA A 600 0.71 6.96 -10.84
N ARG A 601 1.23 6.97 -9.60
CA ARG A 601 2.63 6.62 -9.31
C ARG A 601 2.94 5.17 -9.70
N HIS A 602 2.04 4.24 -9.41
CA HIS A 602 2.18 2.83 -9.82
C HIS A 602 2.24 2.70 -11.34
N VAL A 603 1.37 3.39 -12.07
CA VAL A 603 1.36 3.42 -13.55
C VAL A 603 2.68 3.98 -14.10
N ALA A 604 3.13 5.13 -13.60
CA ALA A 604 4.37 5.77 -14.04
C ALA A 604 5.60 4.88 -13.76
N THR A 605 5.66 4.26 -12.59
CA THR A 605 6.71 3.32 -12.20
C THR A 605 6.73 2.11 -13.13
N THR A 606 5.57 1.49 -13.39
CA THR A 606 5.45 0.35 -14.31
C THR A 606 5.89 0.72 -15.73
N LEU A 607 5.50 1.89 -16.22
CA LEU A 607 5.89 2.36 -17.55
C LEU A 607 7.41 2.60 -17.65
N CYS A 608 8.03 3.16 -16.62
CA CYS A 608 9.47 3.36 -16.55
C CYS A 608 10.23 2.01 -16.63
N TYR A 609 9.84 1.03 -15.81
CA TYR A 609 10.44 -0.30 -15.84
C TYR A 609 10.16 -1.06 -17.14
N LEU A 610 8.97 -0.90 -17.73
CA LEU A 610 8.63 -1.47 -19.03
C LEU A 610 9.56 -0.93 -20.12
N ILE A 611 9.78 0.38 -20.18
CA ILE A 611 10.69 0.99 -21.14
C ILE A 611 12.12 0.47 -20.92
N MET A 612 12.60 0.50 -19.67
CA MET A 612 13.94 0.04 -19.31
C MET A 612 14.17 -1.42 -19.74
N THR A 613 13.28 -2.33 -19.37
CA THR A 613 13.37 -3.76 -19.71
C THR A 613 13.25 -4.00 -21.22
N CYS A 614 12.41 -3.25 -21.95
CA CYS A 614 12.31 -3.34 -23.41
C CYS A 614 13.60 -2.90 -24.11
N ILE A 615 14.26 -1.84 -23.62
CA ILE A 615 15.55 -1.39 -24.16
C ILE A 615 16.62 -2.46 -23.95
N ILE A 616 16.74 -2.99 -22.72
CA ILE A 616 17.70 -4.06 -22.40
C ILE A 616 17.43 -5.29 -23.28
N ALA A 617 16.17 -5.73 -23.36
CA ALA A 617 15.75 -6.85 -24.17
C ALA A 617 16.10 -6.67 -25.66
N TYR A 618 15.95 -5.45 -26.19
CA TYR A 618 16.31 -5.13 -27.57
C TYR A 618 17.80 -5.35 -27.84
N PHE A 619 18.68 -4.81 -26.98
CA PHE A 619 20.13 -4.95 -27.15
C PHE A 619 20.57 -6.42 -27.10
N PHE A 620 20.05 -7.20 -26.15
CA PHE A 620 20.38 -8.61 -26.05
C PHE A 620 19.85 -9.45 -27.23
N LEU A 621 18.64 -9.14 -27.71
CA LEU A 621 18.07 -9.87 -28.83
C LEU A 621 18.77 -9.54 -30.15
N LYS A 622 19.19 -8.29 -30.37
CA LYS A 622 19.90 -7.84 -31.58
C LYS A 622 21.35 -8.34 -31.63
N THR A 623 22.03 -8.43 -30.49
CA THR A 623 23.40 -8.99 -30.40
C THR A 623 23.44 -10.50 -30.62
N ARG A 624 22.31 -11.18 -30.42
CA ARG A 624 22.15 -12.60 -30.71
C ARG A 624 21.85 -12.71 -32.21
N GLU A 625 22.82 -13.16 -32.99
CA GLU A 625 22.69 -13.37 -34.45
C GLU A 625 21.64 -14.49 -34.74
N ILE A 626 20.36 -14.18 -34.59
CA ILE A 626 19.22 -15.11 -34.81
C ILE A 626 18.91 -15.21 -36.33
N ALA A 627 19.60 -14.46 -37.17
CA ALA A 627 19.63 -14.66 -38.61
C ALA A 627 20.99 -14.16 -39.15
N ALA A 628 21.94 -15.07 -39.27
CA ALA A 628 23.09 -14.95 -40.15
C ALA A 628 23.11 -16.19 -41.05
#